data_AF-A0A2U3C1K0-F1
#
_entry.id   AF-A0A2U3C1K0-F1
#
_cell.length_a   1.000
_cell.length_b   1.000
_cell.length_c   1.000
_cell.angle_alpha   90.00
_cell.angle_beta   90.00
_cell.angle_gamma   90.00
#
_symmetry.space_group_name_H-M   'P 1'
#
loop_
_entity.id
_entity.type
_entity.pdbx_description
1 polymer ?
#
loop_
_entity_poly.entity_id
_entity_poly.type
_entity_poly.pdbx_seq_one_letter_code
_entity_poly.pdbx_strand_id
1 'polypeptide(L)'
;MSQSGLPPLTGAVRDLAHEVVSALRGGGHLAGSTALADDELALAAVRVLGADVLLPATLAGCPLPPERVAAFRTATLAFPAAPGAAPVTAWSHWGMRRALRALGGPEEDPALPDTGEPGASWLQSLPWQRFTHQLAVLSALALPGMPSEVATTAALRPVDLARGFVRAVRRRDWLQAAGAARWLALLDGVPDTLGLDTGLDFVLLMSDDDPRVALQAHVARHIRDERLLDEGLRA
;
A
#
# COMPACT_ATOMS: atom_id res chain seq x y z
N MET A 1 -29.38 12.50 13.39
CA MET A 1 -28.47 11.85 12.42
C MET A 1 -27.05 12.17 12.86
N SER A 2 -26.51 11.35 13.76
CA SER A 2 -25.21 11.60 14.39
C SER A 2 -24.10 11.26 13.41
N GLN A 3 -23.42 12.28 12.87
CA GLN A 3 -22.13 12.08 12.24
C GLN A 3 -21.16 11.61 13.33
N SER A 4 -20.74 10.34 13.27
CA SER A 4 -19.67 9.82 14.12
C SER A 4 -18.37 10.56 13.78
N GLY A 5 -17.96 11.49 14.65
CA GLY A 5 -16.85 12.40 14.44
C GLY A 5 -15.49 11.70 14.48
N LEU A 6 -15.06 11.16 13.35
CA LEU A 6 -13.64 10.89 13.11
C LEU A 6 -12.91 12.23 12.88
N PRO A 7 -11.63 12.34 13.28
CA PRO A 7 -10.82 13.49 12.91
C PRO A 7 -10.89 13.71 11.39
N PRO A 8 -10.95 14.96 10.89
CA PRO A 8 -11.17 15.24 9.46
C PRO A 8 -10.26 14.45 8.51
N LEU A 9 -8.98 14.29 8.87
CA LEU A 9 -8.02 13.52 8.08
C LEU A 9 -8.34 12.02 8.04
N THR A 10 -8.81 11.45 9.15
CA THR A 10 -9.18 10.03 9.19
C THR A 10 -10.40 9.75 8.30
N GLY A 11 -11.37 10.67 8.24
CA GLY A 11 -12.48 10.60 7.29
C GLY A 11 -11.97 10.65 5.84
N ALA A 12 -11.19 11.67 5.49
CA ALA A 12 -10.65 11.85 4.14
C ALA A 12 -9.81 10.64 3.65
N VAL A 13 -9.00 10.04 4.52
CA VAL A 13 -8.22 8.82 4.19
C VAL A 13 -9.14 7.63 3.95
N ARG A 14 -10.22 7.49 4.73
CA ARG A 14 -11.18 6.40 4.55
C ARG A 14 -11.94 6.54 3.23
N ASP A 15 -12.38 7.75 2.91
CA ASP A 15 -13.11 8.03 1.66
C ASP A 15 -12.21 7.77 0.45
N LEU A 16 -10.98 8.25 0.46
CA LEU A 16 -10.00 8.00 -0.61
C LEU A 16 -9.68 6.51 -0.75
N ALA A 17 -9.48 5.78 0.36
CA ALA A 17 -9.25 4.34 0.32
C ALA A 17 -10.47 3.59 -0.24
N HIS A 18 -11.69 4.03 0.10
CA HIS A 18 -12.92 3.44 -0.43
C HIS A 18 -13.03 3.62 -1.95
N GLU A 19 -12.73 4.81 -2.46
CA GLU A 19 -12.70 5.08 -3.91
C GLU A 19 -11.70 4.17 -4.63
N VAL A 20 -10.49 4.03 -4.10
CA VAL A 20 -9.45 3.16 -4.69
C VAL A 20 -9.92 1.71 -4.71
N VAL A 21 -10.50 1.21 -3.61
CA VAL A 21 -11.07 -0.15 -3.54
C VAL A 21 -12.19 -0.35 -4.55
N SER A 22 -13.08 0.64 -4.70
CA SER A 22 -14.16 0.59 -5.67
C SER A 22 -13.64 0.47 -7.10
N ALA A 23 -12.63 1.26 -7.46
CA ALA A 23 -12.00 1.18 -8.77
C ALA A 23 -11.27 -0.15 -9.01
N LEU A 24 -10.55 -0.67 -8.01
CA LEU A 24 -9.88 -1.97 -8.11
C LEU A 24 -10.86 -3.15 -8.30
N ARG A 25 -12.09 -3.03 -7.79
CA ARG A 25 -13.15 -4.05 -7.96
C ARG A 25 -13.94 -3.89 -9.26
N GLY A 26 -13.58 -2.94 -10.13
CA GLY A 26 -14.33 -2.62 -11.36
C GLY A 26 -15.63 -1.86 -11.13
N GLY A 27 -15.86 -1.36 -9.90
CA GLY A 27 -17.13 -0.79 -9.44
C GLY A 27 -17.35 0.70 -9.73
N GLY A 28 -16.37 1.42 -10.29
CA GLY A 28 -16.57 2.82 -10.65
C GLY A 28 -15.33 3.54 -11.12
N HIS A 29 -15.56 4.59 -11.91
CA HIS A 29 -14.54 5.55 -12.31
C HIS A 29 -14.09 6.30 -11.05
N LEU A 30 -12.78 6.46 -10.89
CA LEU A 30 -12.26 7.32 -9.85
C LEU A 30 -12.74 8.74 -10.10
N ALA A 31 -13.40 9.34 -9.10
CA ALA A 31 -13.85 10.71 -9.21
C ALA A 31 -12.63 11.62 -9.40
N GLY A 32 -12.67 12.36 -10.49
CA GLY A 32 -11.71 13.38 -10.79
C GLY A 32 -12.24 14.72 -10.30
N SER A 33 -11.62 15.28 -9.26
CA SER A 33 -11.94 16.63 -8.83
C SER A 33 -10.66 17.44 -8.73
N THR A 34 -10.61 18.56 -9.46
CA THR A 34 -9.54 19.54 -9.36
C THR A 34 -9.43 20.13 -7.95
N ALA A 35 -10.53 20.14 -7.19
CA ALA A 35 -10.53 20.56 -5.78
C ALA A 35 -9.63 19.68 -4.90
N LEU A 36 -9.31 18.44 -5.30
CA LEU A 36 -8.39 17.57 -4.56
C LEU A 36 -6.96 18.13 -4.51
N ALA A 37 -6.55 18.91 -5.52
CA ALA A 37 -5.20 19.47 -5.57
C ALA A 37 -5.05 20.74 -4.71
N ASP A 38 -6.16 21.46 -4.49
CA ASP A 38 -6.19 22.72 -3.73
C ASP A 38 -6.66 22.54 -2.27
N ASP A 39 -7.11 21.33 -1.91
CA ASP A 39 -7.50 20.96 -0.55
C ASP A 39 -6.34 20.28 0.20
N GLU A 40 -5.77 21.00 1.17
CA GLU A 40 -4.68 20.49 2.02
C GLU A 40 -5.05 19.17 2.72
N LEU A 41 -6.32 19.00 3.10
CA LEU A 41 -6.79 17.77 3.75
C LEU A 41 -6.77 16.58 2.77
N ALA A 42 -7.17 16.81 1.52
CA ALA A 42 -7.11 15.81 0.47
C ALA A 42 -5.66 15.44 0.13
N LEU A 43 -4.77 16.42 0.01
CA LEU A 43 -3.34 16.18 -0.21
C LEU A 43 -2.70 15.38 0.95
N ALA A 44 -3.08 15.68 2.19
CA ALA A 44 -2.64 14.93 3.35
C ALA A 44 -3.18 13.48 3.34
N ALA A 45 -4.43 13.27 2.91
CA ALA A 45 -5.00 11.93 2.76
C ALA A 45 -4.26 11.11 1.67
N VAL A 46 -3.93 11.74 0.54
CA VAL A 46 -3.09 11.17 -0.52
C VAL A 46 -1.72 10.79 0.03
N ARG A 47 -1.10 11.66 0.84
CA ARG A 47 0.20 11.36 1.47
C ARG A 47 0.13 10.18 2.44
N VAL A 48 -0.96 10.03 3.20
CA VAL A 48 -1.17 8.91 4.12
C VAL A 48 -1.40 7.60 3.38
N LEU A 49 -2.20 7.61 2.30
CA LEU A 49 -2.45 6.42 1.50
C LEU A 49 -1.22 6.04 0.66
N GLY A 50 -0.38 7.02 0.32
CA GLY A 50 0.88 6.83 -0.38
C GLY A 50 0.68 6.32 -1.80
N ALA A 51 1.60 5.48 -2.28
CA ALA A 51 1.56 4.94 -3.64
C ALA A 51 0.27 4.19 -4.00
N ASP A 52 -0.49 3.74 -2.99
CA ASP A 52 -1.72 2.99 -3.21
C ASP A 52 -2.81 3.78 -3.95
N VAL A 53 -2.76 5.12 -3.95
CA VAL A 53 -3.66 5.98 -4.73
C VAL A 53 -3.62 5.68 -6.23
N LEU A 54 -2.47 5.19 -6.73
CA LEU A 54 -2.23 4.94 -8.14
C LEU A 54 -2.47 3.48 -8.56
N LEU A 55 -2.81 2.59 -7.63
CA LEU A 55 -3.03 1.16 -7.91
C LEU A 55 -4.05 0.87 -9.00
N PRO A 56 -5.16 1.61 -9.15
CA PRO A 56 -6.09 1.33 -10.22
C PRO A 56 -5.41 1.37 -11.60
N ALA A 57 -4.48 2.30 -11.84
CA ALA A 57 -3.67 2.28 -13.08
C ALA A 57 -2.55 1.26 -13.05
N THR A 58 -1.77 1.19 -11.97
CA THR A 58 -0.53 0.40 -11.98
C THR A 58 -0.75 -1.10 -11.80
N LEU A 59 -1.88 -1.50 -11.21
CA LEU A 59 -2.23 -2.90 -10.94
C LEU A 59 -3.40 -3.36 -11.82
N ALA A 60 -4.47 -2.57 -11.92
CA ALA A 60 -5.67 -2.96 -12.68
C ALA A 60 -5.76 -2.38 -14.11
N GLY A 61 -4.74 -1.65 -14.57
CA GLY A 61 -4.72 -1.02 -15.91
C GLY A 61 -5.83 0.01 -16.15
N CYS A 62 -6.51 0.47 -15.09
CA CYS A 62 -7.60 1.43 -15.18
C CYS A 62 -7.03 2.85 -15.37
N PRO A 63 -7.43 3.58 -16.43
CA PRO A 63 -7.02 4.96 -16.62
C PRO A 63 -7.36 5.83 -15.39
N LEU A 64 -6.37 6.57 -14.89
CA LEU A 64 -6.58 7.56 -13.83
C LEU A 64 -6.94 8.91 -14.45
N PRO A 65 -7.87 9.68 -13.86
CA PRO A 65 -8.12 11.04 -14.29
C PRO A 65 -6.86 11.92 -14.11
N PRO A 66 -6.54 12.84 -15.05
CA PRO A 66 -5.36 13.70 -14.97
C PRO A 66 -5.26 14.50 -13.66
N GLU A 67 -6.39 14.98 -13.15
CA GLU A 67 -6.51 15.70 -11.89
C GLU A 67 -6.11 14.87 -10.67
N ARG A 68 -6.29 13.56 -10.71
CA ARG A 68 -5.83 12.66 -9.65
C ARG A 68 -4.33 12.49 -9.68
N VAL A 69 -3.74 12.36 -10.87
CA VAL A 69 -2.29 12.31 -11.05
C VAL A 69 -1.67 13.64 -10.61
N ALA A 70 -2.32 14.78 -10.94
CA ALA A 70 -1.90 16.09 -10.51
C ALA A 70 -1.95 16.24 -8.98
N ALA A 71 -3.06 15.87 -8.33
CA ALA A 71 -3.18 15.89 -6.87
C ALA A 71 -2.14 14.99 -6.19
N PHE A 72 -1.87 13.82 -6.76
CA PHE A 72 -0.80 12.92 -6.30
C PHE A 72 0.59 13.56 -6.39
N ARG A 73 0.90 14.19 -7.52
CA ARG A 73 2.15 14.93 -7.71
C ARG A 73 2.26 16.08 -6.71
N THR A 74 1.20 16.87 -6.56
CA THR A 74 1.15 17.98 -5.59
C THR A 74 1.37 17.49 -4.16
N ALA A 75 0.70 16.41 -3.72
CA ALA A 75 0.90 15.83 -2.40
C ALA A 75 2.33 15.32 -2.18
N THR A 76 2.91 14.70 -3.21
CA THR A 76 4.30 14.22 -3.16
C THR A 76 5.28 15.38 -2.95
N LEU A 77 5.05 16.52 -3.63
CA LEU A 77 5.88 17.72 -3.51
C LEU A 77 5.65 18.49 -2.20
N ALA A 78 4.40 18.57 -1.74
CA ALA A 78 4.02 19.31 -0.54
C ALA A 78 4.48 18.62 0.76
N PHE A 79 4.59 17.28 0.75
CA PHE A 79 4.95 16.49 1.93
C PHE A 79 6.22 15.65 1.71
N PRO A 80 7.39 16.27 1.50
CA PRO A 80 8.64 15.56 1.30
C PRO A 80 9.09 14.85 2.58
N ALA A 81 9.89 13.79 2.44
CA ALA A 81 10.61 13.24 3.58
C ALA A 81 11.70 14.23 4.02
N ALA A 82 11.61 14.74 5.25
CA ALA A 82 12.62 15.62 5.80
C ALA A 82 13.98 14.90 5.93
N PRO A 83 15.11 15.62 5.87
CA PRO A 83 16.41 15.06 6.23
C PRO A 83 16.37 14.44 7.64
N GLY A 84 16.78 13.18 7.76
CA GLY A 84 16.72 12.45 9.04
C GLY A 84 15.32 11.98 9.45
N ALA A 85 14.32 12.03 8.56
CA ALA A 85 13.01 11.44 8.82
C ALA A 85 13.12 9.95 9.18
N ALA A 86 12.12 9.46 9.92
CA ALA A 86 12.03 8.04 10.24
C ALA A 86 12.14 7.19 8.96
N PRO A 87 12.84 6.04 8.98
CA PRO A 87 13.07 5.25 7.78
C PRO A 87 11.79 4.90 7.00
N VAL A 88 10.68 4.59 7.70
CA VAL A 88 9.39 4.34 7.06
C VAL A 88 8.83 5.53 6.29
N THR A 89 9.06 6.75 6.78
CA THR A 89 8.61 7.97 6.10
C THR A 89 9.40 8.18 4.82
N ALA A 90 10.72 7.93 4.84
CA ALA A 90 11.57 7.98 3.66
C ALA A 90 11.15 6.94 2.62
N TRP A 91 10.91 5.69 3.05
CA TRP A 91 10.43 4.61 2.19
C TRP A 91 9.04 4.87 1.59
N SER A 92 8.09 5.36 2.40
CA SER A 92 6.76 5.73 1.95
C SER A 92 6.83 6.85 0.89
N HIS A 93 7.64 7.87 1.11
CA HIS A 93 7.84 8.96 0.15
C HIS A 93 8.56 8.48 -1.13
N TRP A 94 9.59 7.64 -0.99
CA TRP A 94 10.26 7.01 -2.14
C TRP A 94 9.27 6.21 -2.99
N GLY A 95 8.39 5.41 -2.36
CA GLY A 95 7.36 4.65 -3.05
C GLY A 95 6.41 5.54 -3.86
N MET A 96 6.00 6.68 -3.31
CA MET A 96 5.17 7.65 -4.05
C MET A 96 5.89 8.17 -5.30
N ARG A 97 7.17 8.54 -5.16
CA ARG A 97 7.98 9.03 -6.28
C ARG A 97 8.20 7.94 -7.34
N ARG A 98 8.44 6.70 -6.92
CA ARG A 98 8.61 5.55 -7.81
C ARG A 98 7.33 5.26 -8.61
N ALA A 99 6.16 5.39 -7.97
CA ALA A 99 4.86 5.23 -8.62
C ALA A 99 4.57 6.32 -9.66
N LEU A 100 4.93 7.58 -9.38
CA LEU A 100 4.84 8.67 -10.38
C LEU A 100 5.69 8.40 -11.63
N ARG A 101 6.92 7.91 -11.43
CA ARG A 101 7.79 7.51 -12.55
C ARG A 101 7.21 6.35 -13.36
N ALA A 102 6.58 5.38 -12.68
CA ALA A 102 5.95 4.24 -13.34
C ALA A 102 4.78 4.62 -14.26
N LEU A 103 4.09 5.75 -13.99
CA LEU A 103 3.03 6.28 -14.85
C LEU A 103 3.55 7.06 -16.08
N GLY A 104 4.85 7.03 -16.36
CA GLY A 104 5.43 7.73 -17.50
C GLY A 104 5.62 9.23 -17.27
N GLY A 105 5.72 9.66 -16.00
CA GLY A 105 6.22 11.00 -15.70
C GLY A 105 7.63 11.19 -16.28
N PRO A 106 8.05 12.44 -16.59
CA PRO A 106 9.37 12.69 -17.15
C PRO A 106 10.45 12.10 -16.24
N GLU A 107 11.37 11.33 -16.84
CA GLU A 107 12.46 10.63 -16.14
C GLU A 107 13.31 11.62 -15.31
N GLU A 108 13.44 12.83 -15.85
CA GLU A 108 14.06 14.00 -15.22
C GLU A 108 12.99 15.07 -14.93
N ASP A 109 12.11 14.83 -13.95
CA ASP A 109 11.31 15.90 -13.34
C ASP A 109 12.20 16.67 -12.34
N PRO A 110 12.60 17.93 -12.63
CA PRO A 110 13.45 18.70 -11.72
C PRO A 110 12.78 18.97 -10.37
N ALA A 111 11.44 18.88 -10.28
CA ALA A 111 10.73 18.99 -9.01
C ALA A 111 10.81 17.69 -8.17
N LEU A 112 11.14 16.54 -8.78
CA LEU A 112 11.24 15.23 -8.13
C LEU A 112 12.61 14.57 -8.40
N PRO A 113 13.72 15.24 -8.01
CA PRO A 113 15.08 14.83 -8.35
C PRO A 113 15.38 13.44 -7.81
N ASP A 114 15.93 12.53 -8.62
CA ASP A 114 16.26 11.17 -8.15
C ASP A 114 17.20 11.24 -6.93
N THR A 115 16.73 10.74 -5.79
CA THR A 115 17.51 10.73 -4.54
C THR A 115 18.10 9.35 -4.27
N GLY A 116 17.93 8.41 -5.20
CA GLY A 116 18.21 7.01 -4.98
C GLY A 116 17.22 6.35 -4.01
N GLU A 117 17.40 5.05 -3.86
CA GLU A 117 16.66 4.20 -2.94
C GLU A 117 17.18 4.41 -1.49
N PRO A 118 16.27 4.57 -0.50
CA PRO A 118 16.68 4.59 0.91
C PRO A 118 17.29 3.25 1.33
N GLY A 119 18.16 3.24 2.34
CA GLY A 119 18.66 1.96 2.89
C GLY A 119 17.59 1.20 3.70
N ALA A 120 17.50 -0.12 3.52
CA ALA A 120 16.62 -1.00 4.32
C ALA A 120 17.34 -1.83 5.39
N SER A 121 18.66 -1.67 5.58
CA SER A 121 19.45 -2.52 6.49
C SER A 121 18.91 -2.56 7.94
N TRP A 122 18.26 -1.50 8.39
CA TRP A 122 17.61 -1.41 9.69
C TRP A 122 16.49 -2.46 9.90
N LEU A 123 15.86 -2.98 8.84
CA LEU A 123 14.86 -4.04 8.92
C LEU A 123 15.47 -5.40 9.29
N GLN A 124 16.72 -5.64 8.89
CA GLN A 124 17.36 -6.97 8.98
C GLN A 124 17.51 -7.43 10.43
N SER A 125 17.84 -6.50 11.34
CA SER A 125 18.08 -6.79 12.76
C SER A 125 16.83 -6.72 13.64
N LEU A 126 15.66 -6.36 13.08
CA LEU A 126 14.46 -6.21 13.88
C LEU A 126 13.94 -7.58 14.40
N PRO A 127 13.44 -7.62 15.65
CA PRO A 127 12.65 -8.76 16.10
C PRO A 127 11.38 -8.87 15.26
N TRP A 128 10.90 -10.09 15.03
CA TRP A 128 9.82 -10.39 14.09
C TRP A 128 8.55 -9.54 14.30
N GLN A 129 8.23 -9.16 15.54
CA GLN A 129 7.06 -8.32 15.85
C GLN A 129 7.21 -6.92 15.25
N ARG A 130 8.38 -6.29 15.44
CA ARG A 130 8.67 -4.96 14.89
C ARG A 130 8.84 -5.07 13.38
N PHE A 131 9.54 -6.08 12.89
CA PHE A 131 9.68 -6.35 11.47
C PHE A 131 8.33 -6.41 10.74
N THR A 132 7.39 -7.22 11.24
CA THR A 132 6.02 -7.32 10.71
C THR A 132 5.30 -5.98 10.73
N HIS A 133 5.39 -5.25 11.86
CA HIS A 133 4.73 -3.96 11.99
C HIS A 133 5.24 -2.96 10.96
N GLN A 134 6.57 -2.89 10.77
CA GLN A 134 7.19 -1.98 9.80
C GLN A 134 6.84 -2.36 8.36
N LEU A 135 6.81 -3.65 8.03
CA LEU A 135 6.33 -4.10 6.72
C LEU A 135 4.84 -3.78 6.51
N ALA A 136 3.99 -3.93 7.51
CA ALA A 136 2.59 -3.56 7.39
C ALA A 136 2.39 -2.05 7.17
N VAL A 137 3.22 -1.20 7.79
CA VAL A 137 3.24 0.25 7.51
C VAL A 137 3.70 0.55 6.09
N LEU A 138 4.63 -0.26 5.56
CA LEU A 138 5.18 -0.15 4.20
C LEU A 138 4.45 -1.03 3.19
N SER A 139 3.22 -1.46 3.45
CA SER A 139 2.49 -2.39 2.58
C SER A 139 2.25 -1.84 1.18
N ALA A 140 2.22 -0.52 0.99
CA ALA A 140 2.14 0.12 -0.33
C ALA A 140 3.34 -0.21 -1.26
N LEU A 141 4.47 -0.67 -0.71
CA LEU A 141 5.63 -1.14 -1.48
C LEU A 141 5.53 -2.60 -1.90
N ALA A 142 4.57 -3.37 -1.37
CA ALA A 142 4.34 -4.76 -1.73
C ALA A 142 3.57 -4.83 -3.05
N LEU A 143 4.28 -4.66 -4.17
CA LEU A 143 3.73 -4.73 -5.53
C LEU A 143 4.57 -5.62 -6.46
N PRO A 144 3.93 -6.41 -7.34
CA PRO A 144 4.63 -7.16 -8.37
C PRO A 144 5.46 -6.25 -9.28
N GLY A 145 6.63 -6.72 -9.70
CA GLY A 145 7.49 -6.00 -10.65
C GLY A 145 8.10 -4.69 -10.13
N MET A 146 7.92 -4.34 -8.85
CA MET A 146 8.50 -3.15 -8.23
C MET A 146 9.57 -3.55 -7.19
N PRO A 147 10.79 -3.89 -7.62
CA PRO A 147 11.84 -4.31 -6.70
C PRO A 147 12.19 -3.17 -5.74
N SER A 148 12.46 -3.53 -4.48
CA SER A 148 13.03 -2.64 -3.47
C SER A 148 13.85 -3.44 -2.45
N GLU A 149 14.79 -2.80 -1.77
CA GLU A 149 15.53 -3.41 -0.66
C GLU A 149 14.60 -3.88 0.48
N VAL A 150 13.45 -3.20 0.67
CA VAL A 150 12.40 -3.64 1.59
C VAL A 150 11.83 -4.98 1.14
N ALA A 151 11.49 -5.12 -0.14
CA ALA A 151 10.99 -6.37 -0.70
C ALA A 151 12.03 -7.50 -0.62
N THR A 152 13.30 -7.21 -0.93
CA THR A 152 14.41 -8.15 -0.77
C THR A 152 14.54 -8.60 0.69
N THR A 153 14.44 -7.68 1.65
CA THR A 153 14.51 -8.03 3.08
C THR A 153 13.29 -8.82 3.54
N ALA A 154 12.10 -8.51 3.01
CA ALA A 154 10.87 -9.26 3.27
C ALA A 154 10.97 -10.71 2.81
N ALA A 155 11.52 -10.94 1.61
CA ALA A 155 11.70 -12.27 1.00
C ALA A 155 12.62 -13.20 1.81
N LEU A 156 13.52 -12.65 2.64
CA LEU A 156 14.39 -13.44 3.50
C LEU A 156 13.70 -13.96 4.77
N ARG A 157 12.50 -13.45 5.12
CA ARG A 157 11.85 -13.72 6.41
C ARG A 157 10.34 -14.01 6.32
N PRO A 158 9.86 -14.84 5.38
CA PRO A 158 8.42 -15.10 5.22
C PRO A 158 7.78 -15.71 6.48
N VAL A 159 8.49 -16.58 7.22
CA VAL A 159 7.98 -17.20 8.46
C VAL A 159 7.75 -16.18 9.57
N ASP A 160 8.62 -15.18 9.71
CA ASP A 160 8.45 -14.13 10.72
C ASP A 160 7.25 -13.24 10.41
N LEU A 161 7.03 -12.96 9.12
CA LEU A 161 5.87 -12.21 8.66
C LEU A 161 4.58 -13.02 8.82
N ALA A 162 4.59 -14.33 8.56
CA ALA A 162 3.46 -15.23 8.80
C ALA A 162 3.08 -15.29 10.29
N ARG A 163 4.06 -15.38 11.19
CA ARG A 163 3.83 -15.25 12.65
C ARG A 163 3.21 -13.89 13.01
N GLY A 164 3.70 -12.85 12.35
CA GLY A 164 3.18 -11.49 12.43
C GLY A 164 1.71 -11.38 12.05
N PHE A 165 1.34 -11.93 10.89
CA PHE A 165 -0.03 -12.00 10.40
C PHE A 165 -0.95 -12.68 11.42
N VAL A 166 -0.62 -13.90 11.85
CA VAL A 166 -1.42 -14.66 12.83
C VAL A 166 -1.56 -13.87 14.14
N ARG A 167 -0.47 -13.24 14.62
CA ARG A 167 -0.53 -12.41 15.82
C ARG A 167 -1.46 -11.21 15.63
N ALA A 168 -1.40 -10.52 14.49
CA ALA A 168 -2.25 -9.36 14.20
C ALA A 168 -3.73 -9.77 14.17
N VAL A 169 -4.06 -10.87 13.49
CA VAL A 169 -5.41 -11.47 13.48
C VAL A 169 -5.89 -11.77 14.90
N ARG A 170 -5.08 -12.46 15.73
CA ARG A 170 -5.48 -12.79 17.11
C ARG A 170 -5.66 -11.56 18.01
N ARG A 171 -4.96 -10.45 17.71
CA ARG A 171 -5.09 -9.19 18.44
C ARG A 171 -6.16 -8.26 17.86
N ARG A 172 -6.85 -8.67 16.79
CA ARG A 172 -7.81 -7.85 16.04
C ARG A 172 -7.18 -6.57 15.48
N ASP A 173 -5.89 -6.61 15.20
CA ASP A 173 -5.19 -5.54 14.48
C ASP A 173 -5.34 -5.80 12.97
N TRP A 174 -6.53 -5.51 12.45
CA TRP A 174 -6.92 -5.87 11.09
C TRP A 174 -6.08 -5.16 10.04
N LEU A 175 -5.69 -3.92 10.29
CA LEU A 175 -4.84 -3.17 9.37
C LEU A 175 -3.43 -3.76 9.29
N GLN A 176 -2.83 -4.10 10.44
CA GLN A 176 -1.54 -4.78 10.43
C GLN A 176 -1.64 -6.17 9.79
N ALA A 177 -2.73 -6.90 10.04
CA ALA A 177 -2.97 -8.21 9.43
C ALA A 177 -3.06 -8.09 7.90
N ALA A 178 -3.87 -7.17 7.36
CA ALA A 178 -4.02 -7.02 5.91
C ALA A 178 -2.72 -6.51 5.26
N GLY A 179 -2.00 -5.57 5.88
CA GLY A 179 -0.70 -5.11 5.39
C GLY A 179 0.35 -6.22 5.36
N ALA A 180 0.40 -7.07 6.39
CA ALA A 180 1.28 -8.25 6.42
C ALA A 180 0.87 -9.29 5.37
N ALA A 181 -0.43 -9.54 5.19
CA ALA A 181 -0.95 -10.46 4.19
C ALA A 181 -0.61 -10.03 2.76
N ARG A 182 -0.63 -8.73 2.46
CA ARG A 182 -0.20 -8.20 1.16
C ARG A 182 1.26 -8.50 0.85
N TRP A 183 2.15 -8.37 1.83
CA TRP A 183 3.53 -8.80 1.65
C TRP A 183 3.61 -10.31 1.43
N LEU A 184 2.95 -11.11 2.26
CA LEU A 184 2.94 -12.57 2.12
C LEU A 184 2.42 -13.03 0.75
N ALA A 185 1.47 -12.30 0.16
CA ALA A 185 0.98 -12.58 -1.19
C ALA A 185 2.07 -12.47 -2.27
N LEU A 186 3.06 -11.60 -2.07
CA LEU A 186 4.15 -11.38 -3.01
C LEU A 186 5.30 -12.39 -2.84
N LEU A 187 5.47 -12.94 -1.64
CA LEU A 187 6.65 -13.71 -1.25
C LEU A 187 6.51 -15.20 -1.58
N ASP A 188 7.64 -15.81 -1.96
CA ASP A 188 7.80 -17.26 -1.94
C ASP A 188 8.10 -17.76 -0.52
N GLY A 189 7.94 -19.06 -0.28
CA GLY A 189 8.28 -19.70 0.99
C GLY A 189 7.34 -19.36 2.15
N VAL A 190 6.14 -18.84 1.85
CA VAL A 190 5.04 -18.73 2.82
C VAL A 190 4.60 -20.13 3.22
N PRO A 191 4.49 -20.45 4.53
CA PRO A 191 4.05 -21.79 4.95
C PRO A 191 2.62 -22.09 4.46
N ASP A 192 2.42 -23.23 3.79
CA ASP A 192 1.10 -23.66 3.31
C ASP A 192 0.07 -23.78 4.45
N THR A 193 0.54 -24.14 5.65
CA THR A 193 -0.28 -24.26 6.87
C THR A 193 -0.81 -22.92 7.38
N LEU A 194 -0.34 -21.79 6.84
CA LEU A 194 -0.85 -20.47 7.18
C LEU A 194 -2.30 -20.28 6.74
N GLY A 195 -2.70 -20.89 5.60
CA GLY A 195 -4.01 -20.67 5.00
C GLY A 195 -4.25 -19.18 4.69
N LEU A 196 -3.33 -18.55 3.96
CA LEU A 196 -3.33 -17.09 3.71
C LEU A 196 -4.66 -16.60 3.11
N ASP A 197 -5.19 -17.31 2.11
CA ASP A 197 -6.40 -16.92 1.40
C ASP A 197 -7.62 -16.92 2.35
N THR A 198 -7.82 -18.00 3.11
CA THR A 198 -8.83 -18.08 4.18
C THR A 198 -8.61 -17.02 5.27
N GLY A 199 -7.35 -16.73 5.60
CA GLY A 199 -6.99 -15.69 6.56
C GLY A 199 -7.39 -14.29 6.09
N LEU A 200 -7.21 -13.99 4.79
CA LEU A 200 -7.65 -12.74 4.16
C LEU A 200 -9.18 -12.61 4.18
N ASP A 201 -9.91 -13.69 3.87
CA ASP A 201 -11.38 -13.74 3.98
C ASP A 201 -11.85 -13.39 5.39
N PHE A 202 -11.22 -14.00 6.40
CA PHE A 202 -11.51 -13.74 7.80
C PHE A 202 -11.23 -12.28 8.19
N VAL A 203 -10.08 -11.72 7.78
CA VAL A 203 -9.73 -10.33 8.06
C VAL A 203 -10.76 -9.36 7.46
N LEU A 204 -11.16 -9.57 6.21
CA LEU A 204 -12.17 -8.76 5.55
C LEU A 204 -13.51 -8.82 6.29
N LEU A 205 -13.97 -10.04 6.62
CA LEU A 205 -15.22 -10.25 7.35
C LEU A 205 -15.25 -9.55 8.71
N MET A 206 -14.12 -9.54 9.42
CA MET A 206 -14.04 -9.02 10.80
C MET A 206 -13.68 -7.53 10.91
N SER A 207 -13.41 -6.86 9.79
CA SER A 207 -12.86 -5.49 9.77
C SER A 207 -13.89 -4.37 9.79
N ASP A 208 -15.18 -4.68 9.97
CA ASP A 208 -16.28 -3.71 9.97
C ASP A 208 -16.26 -2.76 8.76
N ASP A 209 -15.95 -3.31 7.57
CA ASP A 209 -15.81 -2.58 6.30
C ASP A 209 -14.81 -1.41 6.35
N ASP A 210 -13.74 -1.51 7.16
CA ASP A 210 -12.67 -0.52 7.13
C ASP A 210 -12.02 -0.46 5.72
N PRO A 211 -12.12 0.66 5.01
CA PRO A 211 -11.66 0.75 3.63
C PRO A 211 -10.14 0.64 3.48
N ARG A 212 -9.38 0.95 4.53
CA ARG A 212 -7.91 0.78 4.52
C ARG A 212 -7.54 -0.70 4.65
N VAL A 213 -8.28 -1.44 5.48
CA VAL A 213 -8.12 -2.90 5.57
C VAL A 213 -8.53 -3.55 4.25
N ALA A 214 -9.68 -3.15 3.71
CA ALA A 214 -10.17 -3.64 2.43
C ALA A 214 -9.15 -3.41 1.31
N LEU A 215 -8.57 -2.20 1.21
CA LEU A 215 -7.53 -1.88 0.24
C LEU A 215 -6.37 -2.88 0.29
N GLN A 216 -5.77 -3.08 1.45
CA GLN A 216 -4.62 -3.99 1.56
C GLN A 216 -4.99 -5.44 1.24
N ALA A 217 -6.17 -5.89 1.67
CA ALA A 217 -6.65 -7.25 1.42
C ALA A 217 -7.00 -7.51 -0.05
N HIS A 218 -7.62 -6.56 -0.75
CA HIS A 218 -7.91 -6.71 -2.19
C HIS A 218 -6.65 -6.70 -3.04
N VAL A 219 -5.67 -5.87 -2.69
CA VAL A 219 -4.37 -5.90 -3.37
C VAL A 219 -3.67 -7.24 -3.13
N ALA A 220 -3.69 -7.75 -1.88
CA ALA A 220 -3.13 -9.06 -1.57
C ALA A 220 -3.77 -10.17 -2.42
N ARG A 221 -5.10 -10.19 -2.53
CA ARG A 221 -5.83 -11.16 -3.37
C ARG A 221 -5.48 -11.03 -4.85
N HIS A 222 -5.44 -9.82 -5.37
CA HIS A 222 -5.08 -9.58 -6.77
C HIS A 222 -3.69 -10.15 -7.10
N ILE A 223 -2.70 -9.90 -6.24
CA ILE A 223 -1.35 -10.44 -6.38
C ILE A 223 -1.36 -11.98 -6.34
N ARG A 224 -2.16 -12.58 -5.44
CA ARG A 224 -2.29 -14.04 -5.35
C ARG A 224 -2.89 -14.63 -6.62
N ASP A 225 -3.97 -14.04 -7.12
CA ASP A 225 -4.68 -14.51 -8.31
C ASP A 225 -3.77 -14.46 -9.54
N GLU A 226 -3.04 -13.35 -9.75
CA GLU A 226 -2.06 -13.23 -10.84
C GLU A 226 -0.96 -14.29 -10.75
N ARG A 227 -0.42 -14.51 -9.55
CA ARG A 227 0.63 -15.51 -9.35
C ARG A 227 0.15 -16.93 -9.59
N LEU A 228 -1.06 -17.28 -9.16
CA LEU A 228 -1.64 -18.60 -9.39
C LEU A 228 -1.90 -18.85 -10.88
N LEU A 229 -2.27 -17.81 -11.64
CA LEU A 229 -2.38 -17.91 -13.10
C LEU A 229 -1.03 -18.18 -13.74
N ASP A 230 0.02 -17.43 -13.33
CA ASP A 230 1.38 -17.62 -13.83
C ASP A 230 1.96 -19.01 -13.50
N GLU A 231 1.71 -19.52 -12.30
CA GLU A 231 2.14 -20.85 -11.86
C GLU A 231 1.39 -21.95 -12.64
N GLY A 232 0.08 -21.79 -12.86
CA GLY A 232 -0.73 -22.71 -13.65
C GLY A 232 -0.38 -22.73 -15.15
N LEU A 233 0.10 -21.61 -15.70
CA LEU A 233 0.61 -21.51 -17.07
C LEU A 233 1.99 -22.20 -17.25
N ARG A 234 2.73 -22.42 -16.16
CA ARG A 234 4.08 -23.02 -16.18
C ARG A 234 4.11 -24.52 -15.87
N ALA A 235 2.99 -25.10 -15.43
CA ALA A 235 2.83 -26.52 -15.10
C ALA A 235 2.38 -27.35 -16.32
#